data_AF-A0A0M2M0C8-F1
#
_entry.id   AF-A0A0M2M0C8-F1
#
_cell.length_a   1.000
_cell.length_b   1.000
_cell.length_c   1.000
_cell.angle_alpha   90.00
_cell.angle_beta   90.00
_cell.angle_gamma   90.00
#
_symmetry.space_group_name_H-M   'P 1'
#
loop_
_entity.id
_entity.type
_entity.pdbx_description
1 polymer ?
#
loop_
_entity_poly.entity_id
_entity_poly.type
_entity_poly.pdbx_seq_one_letter_code
_entity_poly.pdbx_strand_id
1 'polypeptide(L)'
;MPAIAQGQGANPGFDVDAATRAYLDLLQGPARAKSDAYFEGGYWLILWNAAVAVLVYGALLASGFSARMRDLAERRIRRTWLVPGLYGVLFTLVSFLLFLPWTIYTGFVREAQYDLMSQTFGAWFIDQLKMLGVSLVVNALLFTAIYAVIRRFRRAWWAVGTAVMISFLTIGLLLGPVFIEPLFNRYTEMPAGPLRDRIVAMAEAHHIPADHIYVADASRQTKRISANVAGLGPTIRIALNDNLLNRTSPDEVAAVMGHEMGHYVLGHIWRLLLWFALAVLVIFFALSRLAPRLIARHPRWGVRDVADPAGAPLLLAITSVLVALATPYISTVTRLSESEADRFGLDAARAPDGFATAAIRLSEYRKLEPGPIEEFLFFDHPSGATRVRMSMQWKKDNLPGATMVTPTLAR
;
A
#
# COMPACT_ATOMS: atom_id res chain seq x y z
N MET A 1 -1.84 4.69 -31.49
CA MET A 1 -3.21 4.88 -30.98
C MET A 1 -4.10 3.85 -31.65
N PRO A 2 -4.51 2.76 -30.98
CA PRO A 2 -5.55 1.91 -31.50
C PRO A 2 -6.90 2.63 -31.32
N ALA A 3 -7.78 2.46 -32.29
CA ALA A 3 -9.07 3.13 -32.38
C ALA A 3 -9.94 2.86 -31.14
N ILE A 4 -10.42 3.92 -30.51
CA ILE A 4 -11.54 3.87 -29.57
C ILE A 4 -12.73 3.35 -30.38
N ALA A 5 -13.15 2.12 -30.11
CA ALA A 5 -14.38 1.59 -30.67
C ALA A 5 -15.52 2.53 -30.28
N GLN A 6 -16.13 3.17 -31.27
CA GLN A 6 -17.33 3.97 -31.06
C GLN A 6 -18.44 3.04 -30.56
N GLY A 7 -18.88 3.27 -29.32
CA GLY A 7 -19.91 2.46 -28.65
C GLY A 7 -21.17 2.36 -29.49
N GLN A 8 -21.61 1.13 -29.72
CA GLN A 8 -22.90 0.83 -30.33
C GLN A 8 -24.02 1.12 -29.32
N GLY A 9 -24.68 2.27 -29.51
CA GLY A 9 -26.05 2.57 -29.05
C GLY A 9 -26.35 2.38 -27.56
N ALA A 10 -26.32 3.46 -26.79
CA ALA A 10 -26.86 3.49 -25.43
C ALA A 10 -28.28 2.89 -25.38
N ASN A 11 -28.50 1.89 -24.53
CA ASN A 11 -29.81 1.29 -24.33
C ASN A 11 -30.72 2.27 -23.56
N PRO A 12 -31.79 2.82 -24.15
CA PRO A 12 -32.65 3.80 -23.47
C PRO A 12 -33.43 3.23 -22.29
N GLY A 13 -33.54 1.90 -22.16
CA GLY A 13 -34.22 1.22 -21.05
C GLY A 13 -33.36 0.90 -19.83
N PHE A 14 -32.04 1.14 -19.87
CA PHE A 14 -31.16 0.88 -18.72
C PHE A 14 -30.93 2.15 -17.88
N ASP A 15 -31.40 2.11 -16.64
CA ASP A 15 -31.22 3.17 -15.64
C ASP A 15 -29.99 2.88 -14.78
N VAL A 16 -28.93 3.67 -15.00
CA VAL A 16 -27.65 3.55 -14.30
C VAL A 16 -27.80 3.85 -12.81
N ASP A 17 -28.61 4.83 -12.44
CA ASP A 17 -28.73 5.26 -11.05
C ASP A 17 -29.58 4.27 -10.25
N ALA A 18 -30.64 3.72 -10.86
CA ALA A 18 -31.40 2.62 -10.27
C ALA A 18 -30.54 1.34 -10.13
N ALA A 19 -29.75 1.00 -11.15
CA ALA A 19 -28.85 -0.17 -11.11
C ALA A 19 -27.81 0.01 -10.01
N THR A 20 -27.21 1.19 -9.92
CA THR A 20 -26.25 1.54 -8.88
C THR A 20 -26.89 1.38 -7.50
N ARG A 21 -28.08 1.95 -7.26
CA ARG A 21 -28.78 1.83 -5.96
C ARG A 21 -28.99 0.37 -5.57
N ALA A 22 -29.42 -0.48 -6.51
CA ALA A 22 -29.64 -1.90 -6.24
C ALA A 22 -28.39 -2.60 -5.67
N TYR A 23 -27.18 -2.23 -6.13
CA TYR A 23 -25.92 -2.73 -5.58
C TYR A 23 -25.57 -2.11 -4.23
N LEU A 24 -25.72 -0.79 -4.08
CA LEU A 24 -25.39 -0.12 -2.81
C LEU A 24 -26.28 -0.62 -1.67
N ASP A 25 -27.51 -1.01 -1.98
CA ASP A 25 -28.48 -1.54 -1.03
C ASP A 25 -28.13 -2.94 -0.51
N LEU A 26 -27.13 -3.62 -1.09
CA LEU A 26 -26.60 -4.87 -0.56
C LEU A 26 -25.81 -4.69 0.76
N LEU A 27 -25.28 -3.49 1.01
CA LEU A 27 -24.55 -3.18 2.23
C LEU A 27 -25.28 -2.08 3.02
N GLN A 28 -26.12 -2.49 3.96
CA GLN A 28 -26.92 -1.59 4.78
C GLN A 28 -26.85 -1.93 6.28
N GLY A 29 -27.46 -1.06 7.11
CA GLY A 29 -27.66 -1.30 8.53
C GLY A 29 -26.34 -1.50 9.30
N PRO A 30 -26.28 -2.49 10.22
CA PRO A 30 -25.10 -2.70 11.06
C PRO A 30 -23.82 -3.02 10.28
N ALA A 31 -23.92 -3.70 9.13
CA ALA A 31 -22.75 -4.04 8.31
C ALA A 31 -22.12 -2.79 7.69
N ARG A 32 -22.96 -1.88 7.17
CA ARG A 32 -22.51 -0.59 6.65
C ARG A 32 -21.90 0.29 7.75
N ALA A 33 -22.57 0.40 8.89
CA ALA A 33 -22.05 1.17 10.02
C ALA A 33 -20.69 0.65 10.53
N LYS A 34 -20.50 -0.67 10.53
CA LYS A 34 -19.22 -1.31 10.88
C LYS A 34 -18.11 -0.97 9.87
N SER A 35 -18.42 -1.03 8.57
CA SER A 35 -17.47 -0.65 7.51
C SER A 35 -17.06 0.82 7.61
N ASP A 36 -18.04 1.72 7.76
CA ASP A 36 -17.81 3.15 7.88
C ASP A 36 -16.96 3.46 9.12
N ALA A 37 -17.31 2.91 10.28
CA ALA A 37 -16.54 3.09 11.52
C ALA A 37 -15.10 2.57 11.42
N TYR A 38 -14.89 1.40 10.76
CA TYR A 38 -13.57 0.89 10.49
C TYR A 38 -12.78 1.90 9.65
N PHE A 39 -13.33 2.29 8.51
CA PHE A 39 -12.62 3.11 7.53
C PHE A 39 -12.34 4.52 8.05
N GLU A 40 -13.30 5.16 8.70
CA GLU A 40 -13.15 6.47 9.35
C GLU A 40 -12.14 6.45 10.49
N GLY A 41 -12.07 5.35 11.25
CA GLY A 41 -11.01 5.14 12.22
C GLY A 41 -9.62 5.22 11.59
N GLY A 42 -9.47 4.81 10.32
CA GLY A 42 -8.25 4.94 9.54
C GLY A 42 -7.78 6.38 9.35
N TYR A 43 -8.70 7.35 9.26
CA TYR A 43 -8.34 8.77 9.13
C TYR A 43 -7.59 9.25 10.36
N TRP A 44 -8.10 8.88 11.54
CA TRP A 44 -7.47 9.21 12.81
C TRP A 44 -6.17 8.45 13.03
N LEU A 45 -6.05 7.22 12.52
CA LEU A 45 -4.79 6.47 12.59
C LEU A 45 -3.65 7.20 11.87
N ILE A 46 -3.90 7.93 10.78
CA ILE A 46 -2.86 8.74 10.12
C ILE A 46 -2.27 9.77 11.08
N LEU A 47 -3.14 10.48 11.81
CA LEU A 47 -2.73 11.49 12.79
C LEU A 47 -2.07 10.87 14.01
N TRP A 48 -2.64 9.78 14.55
CA TRP A 48 -2.08 9.06 15.68
C TRP A 48 -0.75 8.41 15.36
N ASN A 49 -0.55 7.88 14.15
CA ASN A 49 0.73 7.38 13.68
C ASN A 49 1.80 8.47 13.76
N ALA A 50 1.51 9.67 13.24
CA ALA A 50 2.44 10.79 13.31
C ALA A 50 2.71 11.22 14.76
N ALA A 51 1.67 11.30 15.60
CA ALA A 51 1.78 11.68 17.00
C ALA A 51 2.63 10.67 17.79
N VAL A 52 2.33 9.37 17.68
CA VAL A 52 3.10 8.29 18.32
C VAL A 52 4.55 8.33 17.85
N ALA A 53 4.80 8.54 16.55
CA ALA A 53 6.17 8.62 16.06
C ALA A 53 6.93 9.82 16.65
N VAL A 54 6.30 11.00 16.70
CA VAL A 54 6.90 12.20 17.31
C VAL A 54 7.16 11.97 18.80
N LEU A 55 6.25 11.33 19.53
CA LEU A 55 6.42 11.03 20.95
C LEU A 55 7.57 10.03 21.18
N VAL A 56 7.58 8.91 20.47
CA VAL A 56 8.62 7.87 20.59
C VAL A 56 9.99 8.42 20.22
N TYR A 57 10.11 9.07 19.06
CA TYR A 57 11.38 9.62 18.61
C TYR A 57 11.81 10.83 19.45
N GLY A 58 10.86 11.66 19.90
CA GLY A 58 11.11 12.74 20.84
C GLY A 58 11.66 12.24 22.17
N ALA A 59 11.11 11.15 22.71
CA ALA A 59 11.61 10.51 23.93
C ALA A 59 13.03 9.94 23.74
N LEU A 60 13.33 9.33 22.60
CA LEU A 60 14.68 8.83 22.27
C LEU A 60 15.72 9.95 22.20
N LEU A 61 15.34 11.13 21.70
CA LEU A 61 16.20 12.31 21.64
C LEU A 61 16.35 12.95 23.02
N ALA A 62 15.24 13.21 23.72
CA ALA A 62 15.23 13.91 25.00
C ALA A 62 15.96 13.13 26.11
N SER A 63 15.89 11.80 26.08
CA SER A 63 16.63 10.94 27.01
C SER A 63 18.13 10.81 26.70
N GLY A 64 18.57 11.27 25.51
CA GLY A 64 19.92 11.04 24.99
C GLY A 64 20.20 9.58 24.61
N PHE A 65 19.19 8.71 24.60
CA PHE A 65 19.37 7.29 24.30
C PHE A 65 19.85 7.07 22.86
N SER A 66 19.40 7.89 21.91
CA SER A 66 19.90 7.90 20.54
C SER A 66 21.42 8.14 20.47
N ALA A 67 21.93 9.14 21.19
CA ALA A 67 23.36 9.42 21.25
C ALA A 67 24.15 8.25 21.86
N ARG A 68 23.62 7.61 22.91
CA ARG A 68 24.24 6.42 23.53
C ARG A 68 24.34 5.24 22.57
N MET A 69 23.34 5.03 21.71
CA MET A 69 23.41 3.99 20.66
C MET A 69 24.53 4.26 19.66
N ARG A 70 24.69 5.52 19.21
CA ARG A 70 25.83 5.91 18.37
C ARG A 70 27.15 5.67 19.09
N ASP A 71 27.29 6.11 20.34
CA ASP A 71 28.54 5.96 21.10
C ASP A 71 28.90 4.49 21.36
N LEU A 72 27.89 3.63 21.54
CA LEU A 72 28.10 2.18 21.57
C LEU A 72 28.58 1.68 20.21
N ALA A 73 27.96 2.09 19.10
CA ALA A 73 28.36 1.69 17.76
C ALA A 73 29.80 2.13 17.41
N GLU A 74 30.17 3.37 17.75
CA GLU A 74 31.53 3.91 17.59
C GLU A 74 32.57 3.15 18.41
N ARG A 75 32.22 2.73 19.63
CA ARG A 75 33.12 1.90 20.48
C ARG A 75 33.32 0.49 19.94
N ARG A 76 32.32 -0.08 19.23
CA ARG A 76 32.37 -1.47 18.74
C ARG A 76 32.97 -1.60 17.35
N ILE A 77 32.87 -0.57 16.52
CA ILE A 77 33.25 -0.62 15.10
C ILE A 77 34.45 0.30 14.83
N ARG A 78 35.60 -0.28 14.48
CA ARG A 78 36.80 0.48 14.09
C ARG A 78 36.65 1.22 12.75
N ARG A 79 35.88 0.65 11.81
CA ARG A 79 35.63 1.24 10.48
C ARG A 79 34.51 2.26 10.58
N THR A 80 34.85 3.54 10.70
CA THR A 80 33.89 4.65 10.95
C THR A 80 32.75 4.79 9.93
N TRP A 81 32.92 4.25 8.71
CA TRP A 81 31.87 4.22 7.69
C TRP A 81 30.79 3.16 7.96
N LEU A 82 31.07 2.12 8.76
CA LEU A 82 30.10 1.08 9.16
C LEU A 82 29.32 1.44 10.43
N VAL A 83 29.73 2.49 11.16
CA VAL A 83 29.05 2.93 12.38
C VAL A 83 27.56 3.23 12.16
N PRO A 84 27.13 3.93 11.09
CA PRO A 84 25.70 4.16 10.84
C PRO A 84 24.91 2.86 10.63
N GLY A 85 25.51 1.83 10.03
CA GLY A 85 24.86 0.53 9.84
C GLY A 85 24.57 -0.17 11.17
N LEU A 86 25.57 -0.25 12.07
CA LEU A 86 25.35 -0.80 13.41
C LEU A 86 24.38 0.06 14.23
N TYR A 87 24.45 1.39 14.11
CA TYR A 87 23.43 2.27 14.69
C TYR A 87 22.04 1.93 14.16
N GLY A 88 21.88 1.74 12.84
CA GLY A 88 20.62 1.38 12.21
C GLY A 88 20.02 0.08 12.76
N VAL A 89 20.85 -0.93 13.02
CA VAL A 89 20.44 -2.18 13.68
C VAL A 89 19.91 -1.91 15.09
N LEU A 90 20.67 -1.20 15.94
CA LEU A 90 20.27 -0.87 17.31
C LEU A 90 18.99 -0.04 17.33
N PHE A 91 18.93 0.99 16.48
CA PHE A 91 17.78 1.87 16.34
C PHE A 91 16.53 1.10 15.88
N THR A 92 16.68 0.13 14.97
CA THR A 92 15.57 -0.72 14.51
C THR A 92 15.04 -1.59 15.63
N LEU A 93 15.92 -2.25 16.41
CA LEU A 93 15.51 -3.07 17.56
C LEU A 93 14.77 -2.25 18.63
N VAL A 94 15.31 -1.08 18.97
CA VAL A 94 14.71 -0.18 19.96
C VAL A 94 13.38 0.36 19.46
N SER A 95 13.31 0.78 18.20
CA SER A 95 12.06 1.26 17.60
C SER A 95 11.00 0.15 17.57
N PHE A 96 11.38 -1.08 17.19
CA PHE A 96 10.46 -2.22 17.22
C PHE A 96 9.81 -2.38 18.60
N LEU A 97 10.59 -2.34 19.67
CA LEU A 97 10.07 -2.46 21.04
C LEU A 97 9.19 -1.27 21.45
N LEU A 98 9.58 -0.04 21.11
CA LEU A 98 8.84 1.16 21.49
C LEU A 98 7.53 1.33 20.74
N PHE A 99 7.48 0.93 19.46
CA PHE A 99 6.26 0.95 18.66
C PHE A 99 5.40 -0.30 18.86
N LEU A 100 5.92 -1.38 19.47
CA LEU A 100 5.21 -2.65 19.61
C LEU A 100 3.79 -2.51 20.18
N PRO A 101 3.51 -1.73 21.24
CA PRO A 101 2.14 -1.57 21.73
C PRO A 101 1.19 -0.97 20.69
N TRP A 102 1.68 0.02 19.94
CA TRP A 102 0.92 0.65 18.86
C TRP A 102 0.72 -0.29 17.67
N THR A 103 1.75 -1.07 17.31
CA THR A 103 1.67 -2.11 16.26
C THR A 103 0.71 -3.23 16.65
N ILE A 104 0.67 -3.66 17.92
CA ILE A 104 -0.31 -4.63 18.43
C ILE A 104 -1.72 -4.06 18.31
N TYR A 105 -1.93 -2.80 18.73
CA TYR A 105 -3.26 -2.20 18.63
C TYR A 105 -3.73 -2.11 17.18
N THR A 106 -2.94 -1.48 16.31
CA THR A 106 -3.32 -1.20 14.92
C THR A 106 -3.36 -2.44 14.04
N GLY A 107 -2.41 -3.35 14.19
CA GLY A 107 -2.23 -4.51 13.32
C GLY A 107 -2.85 -5.82 13.83
N PHE A 108 -3.22 -5.90 15.11
CA PHE A 108 -3.86 -7.10 15.68
C PHE A 108 -5.21 -6.80 16.31
N VAL A 109 -5.24 -5.96 17.36
CA VAL A 109 -6.45 -5.73 18.16
C VAL A 109 -7.55 -5.10 17.32
N ARG A 110 -7.26 -4.02 16.60
CA ARG A 110 -8.24 -3.33 15.74
C ARG A 110 -8.70 -4.23 14.60
N GLU A 111 -7.78 -4.95 13.96
CA GLU A 111 -8.11 -5.88 12.88
C GLU A 111 -9.05 -7.01 13.35
N ALA A 112 -8.83 -7.54 14.56
CA ALA A 112 -9.70 -8.52 15.18
C ALA A 112 -11.06 -7.92 15.59
N GLN A 113 -11.09 -6.70 16.13
CA GLN A 113 -12.33 -5.99 16.51
C GLN A 113 -13.30 -5.83 15.32
N TYR A 114 -12.75 -5.65 14.11
CA TYR A 114 -13.53 -5.52 12.89
C TYR A 114 -13.68 -6.83 12.10
N ASP A 115 -13.29 -7.97 12.67
CA ASP A 115 -13.42 -9.31 12.07
C ASP A 115 -12.62 -9.50 10.76
N LEU A 116 -11.50 -8.77 10.61
CA LEU A 116 -10.65 -8.81 9.41
C LEU A 116 -9.39 -9.67 9.61
N MET A 117 -9.07 -9.98 10.87
CA MET A 117 -7.97 -10.86 11.28
C MET A 117 -8.41 -12.32 11.33
N SER A 118 -7.59 -13.23 10.80
CA SER A 118 -7.77 -14.67 10.97
C SER A 118 -6.63 -15.34 11.75
N GLN A 119 -5.52 -14.64 12.02
CA GLN A 119 -4.40 -15.17 12.80
C GLN A 119 -4.66 -15.16 14.30
N THR A 120 -4.03 -16.12 14.97
CA THR A 120 -3.76 -16.01 16.41
C THR A 120 -2.68 -14.97 16.67
N PHE A 121 -2.66 -14.40 17.88
CA PHE A 121 -1.64 -13.43 18.27
C PHE A 121 -0.21 -13.98 18.11
N GLY A 122 0.00 -15.26 18.42
CA GLY A 122 1.32 -15.90 18.29
C GLY A 122 1.81 -15.96 16.84
N ALA A 123 0.94 -16.36 15.91
CA ALA A 123 1.28 -16.39 14.48
C ALA A 123 1.56 -14.98 13.93
N TRP A 124 0.71 -14.02 14.29
CA TRP A 124 0.91 -12.61 13.93
C TRP A 124 2.24 -12.05 14.47
N PHE A 125 2.58 -12.35 15.73
CA PHE A 125 3.81 -11.88 16.33
C PHE A 125 5.05 -12.53 15.69
N ILE A 126 4.97 -13.80 15.30
CA ILE A 126 6.02 -14.46 14.52
C ILE A 126 6.23 -13.73 13.18
N ASP A 127 5.17 -13.33 12.49
CA ASP A 127 5.28 -12.53 11.27
C ASP A 127 5.93 -11.17 11.54
N GLN A 128 5.64 -10.51 12.67
CA GLN A 128 6.36 -9.29 13.10
C GLN A 128 7.86 -9.54 13.31
N LEU A 129 8.25 -10.68 13.88
CA LEU A 129 9.66 -11.04 14.08
C LEU A 129 10.39 -11.36 12.76
N LYS A 130 9.71 -12.00 11.79
CA LYS A 130 10.26 -12.20 10.43
C LYS A 130 10.54 -10.84 9.77
N MET A 131 9.56 -9.93 9.83
CA MET A 131 9.71 -8.60 9.24
C MET A 131 10.77 -7.77 9.97
N LEU A 132 10.93 -7.94 11.29
CA LEU A 132 12.05 -7.37 12.04
C LEU A 132 13.38 -7.87 11.48
N GLY A 133 13.53 -9.17 11.23
CA GLY A 133 14.73 -9.76 10.61
C GLY A 133 15.10 -9.10 9.28
N VAL A 134 14.12 -8.96 8.38
CA VAL A 134 14.30 -8.26 7.09
C VAL A 134 14.70 -6.80 7.32
N SER A 135 14.00 -6.10 8.21
CA SER A 135 14.23 -4.69 8.50
C SER A 135 15.61 -4.42 9.08
N LEU A 136 16.17 -5.32 9.89
CA LEU A 136 17.52 -5.19 10.44
C LEU A 136 18.57 -5.17 9.32
N VAL A 137 18.44 -6.03 8.32
CA VAL A 137 19.36 -6.09 7.17
C VAL A 137 19.19 -4.85 6.30
N VAL A 138 17.96 -4.52 5.92
CA VAL A 138 17.68 -3.37 5.03
C VAL A 138 18.10 -2.06 5.68
N ASN A 139 17.75 -1.83 6.96
CA ASN A 139 18.11 -0.60 7.66
C ASN A 139 19.61 -0.50 7.91
N ALA A 140 20.32 -1.60 8.17
CA ALA A 140 21.79 -1.55 8.27
C ALA A 140 22.44 -1.04 6.98
N LEU A 141 21.98 -1.55 5.82
CA LEU A 141 22.46 -1.13 4.51
C LEU A 141 22.06 0.31 4.19
N LEU A 142 20.79 0.66 4.40
CA LEU A 142 20.24 1.99 4.12
C LEU A 142 20.90 3.06 4.98
N PHE A 143 21.04 2.84 6.28
CA PHE A 143 21.71 3.80 7.18
C PHE A 143 23.17 3.99 6.77
N THR A 144 23.88 2.91 6.43
CA THR A 144 25.25 3.02 5.93
C THR A 144 25.32 3.88 4.67
N ALA A 145 24.46 3.60 3.68
CA ALA A 145 24.43 4.33 2.42
C ALA A 145 24.02 5.80 2.58
N ILE A 146 22.92 6.07 3.28
CA ILE A 146 22.37 7.42 3.40
C ILE A 146 23.31 8.34 4.20
N TYR A 147 23.90 7.85 5.29
CA TYR A 147 24.85 8.65 6.07
C TYR A 147 26.19 8.84 5.36
N ALA A 148 26.62 7.89 4.51
CA ALA A 148 27.74 8.12 3.62
C ALA A 148 27.45 9.27 2.63
N VAL A 149 26.23 9.32 2.07
CA VAL A 149 25.80 10.39 1.15
C VAL A 149 25.70 11.73 1.87
N ILE A 150 25.12 11.78 3.06
CA ILE A 150 25.01 13.01 3.86
C ILE A 150 26.41 13.58 4.16
N ARG A 151 27.37 12.71 4.53
CA ARG A 151 28.76 13.11 4.79
C ARG A 151 29.47 13.60 3.53
N ARG A 152 29.29 12.90 2.41
CA ARG A 152 29.98 13.20 1.14
C ARG A 152 29.43 14.44 0.45
N PHE A 153 28.12 14.63 0.45
CA PHE A 153 27.41 15.66 -0.30
C PHE A 153 26.67 16.65 0.62
N ARG A 154 27.34 17.21 1.64
CA ARG A 154 26.69 18.02 2.70
C ARG A 154 25.69 19.10 2.22
N ARG A 155 25.91 19.72 1.06
CA ARG A 155 25.00 20.75 0.48
C ARG A 155 23.89 20.19 -0.42
N ALA A 156 24.10 19.01 -1.01
CA ALA A 156 23.24 18.41 -2.03
C ALA A 156 22.74 17.01 -1.65
N TRP A 157 22.93 16.58 -0.40
CA TRP A 157 22.57 15.24 0.07
C TRP A 157 21.10 14.96 -0.08
N TRP A 158 20.24 15.99 -0.04
CA TRP A 158 18.81 15.81 -0.23
C TRP A 158 18.49 15.25 -1.62
N ALA A 159 19.17 15.72 -2.67
CA ALA A 159 18.97 15.22 -4.03
C ALA A 159 19.62 13.84 -4.25
N VAL A 160 20.89 13.69 -3.87
CA VAL A 160 21.62 12.41 -4.04
C VAL A 160 21.03 11.32 -3.14
N GLY A 161 20.60 11.70 -1.94
CA GLY A 161 19.93 10.83 -0.98
C GLY A 161 18.57 10.37 -1.47
N THR A 162 17.82 11.22 -2.18
CA THR A 162 16.59 10.79 -2.86
C THR A 162 16.89 9.67 -3.86
N ALA A 163 17.91 9.82 -4.71
CA ALA A 163 18.27 8.76 -5.65
C ALA A 163 18.60 7.45 -4.94
N VAL A 164 19.35 7.50 -3.84
CA VAL A 164 19.67 6.32 -3.01
C VAL A 164 18.40 5.70 -2.42
N MET A 165 17.51 6.50 -1.84
CA MET A 165 16.24 6.02 -1.29
C MET A 165 15.39 5.34 -2.39
N ILE A 166 15.27 5.97 -3.57
CA ILE A 166 14.51 5.40 -4.69
C ILE A 166 15.14 4.13 -5.23
N SER A 167 16.48 4.01 -5.25
CA SER A 167 17.14 2.75 -5.59
C SER A 167 16.79 1.65 -4.60
N PHE A 168 16.80 1.93 -3.29
CA PHE A 168 16.40 0.95 -2.27
C PHE A 168 14.92 0.55 -2.40
N LEU A 169 14.02 1.52 -2.63
CA LEU A 169 12.59 1.23 -2.86
C LEU A 169 12.39 0.40 -4.14
N THR A 170 13.11 0.72 -5.21
CA THR A 170 13.05 -0.04 -6.47
C THR A 170 13.55 -1.46 -6.24
N ILE A 171 14.69 -1.65 -5.59
CA ILE A 171 15.20 -3.00 -5.25
C ILE A 171 14.18 -3.76 -4.40
N GLY A 172 13.58 -3.13 -3.39
CA GLY A 172 12.55 -3.72 -2.56
C GLY A 172 11.31 -4.14 -3.36
N LEU A 173 10.89 -3.31 -4.30
CA LEU A 173 9.78 -3.62 -5.21
C LEU A 173 10.07 -4.84 -6.10
N LEU A 174 11.32 -4.99 -6.55
CA LEU A 174 11.72 -6.10 -7.42
C LEU A 174 11.96 -7.41 -6.67
N LEU A 175 12.53 -7.32 -5.48
CA LEU A 175 12.90 -8.48 -4.67
C LEU A 175 11.78 -8.91 -3.70
N GLY A 176 10.88 -7.99 -3.34
CA GLY A 176 9.83 -8.21 -2.34
C GLY A 176 8.94 -9.42 -2.65
N PRO A 177 8.28 -9.45 -3.83
CA PRO A 177 7.41 -10.57 -4.20
C PRO A 177 8.11 -11.93 -4.29
N VAL A 178 9.41 -11.94 -4.59
CA VAL A 178 10.19 -13.17 -4.83
C VAL A 178 10.85 -13.70 -3.55
N PHE A 179 11.33 -12.81 -2.68
CA PHE A 179 12.16 -13.18 -1.53
C PHE A 179 11.55 -12.84 -0.17
N ILE A 180 10.66 -11.84 -0.10
CA ILE A 180 10.08 -11.37 1.16
C ILE A 180 8.68 -11.97 1.36
N GLU A 181 7.79 -11.83 0.39
CA GLU A 181 6.42 -12.36 0.50
C GLU A 181 6.36 -13.88 0.81
N PRO A 182 7.21 -14.75 0.22
CA PRO A 182 7.21 -16.17 0.53
C PRO A 182 7.63 -16.53 1.96
N LEU A 183 8.15 -15.57 2.75
CA LEU A 183 8.41 -15.77 4.19
C LEU A 183 7.11 -15.80 5.01
N PHE A 184 6.03 -15.25 4.47
CA PHE A 184 4.74 -15.06 5.14
C PHE A 184 3.67 -16.02 4.60
N ASN A 185 3.60 -16.18 3.29
CA ASN A 185 2.59 -17.00 2.62
C ASN A 185 3.21 -18.05 1.74
N ARG A 186 2.50 -19.18 1.62
CA ARG A 186 2.81 -20.17 0.60
C ARG A 186 2.09 -19.74 -0.67
N TYR A 187 2.83 -19.82 -1.76
CA TYR A 187 2.28 -19.63 -3.08
C TYR A 187 2.32 -20.95 -3.85
N THR A 188 1.19 -21.33 -4.42
CA THR A 188 1.04 -22.54 -5.24
C THR A 188 0.49 -22.17 -6.60
N GLU A 189 0.87 -22.90 -7.64
CA GLU A 189 0.28 -22.69 -8.97
C GLU A 189 -1.24 -22.87 -8.93
N MET A 190 -1.94 -22.01 -9.66
CA MET A 190 -3.37 -22.08 -9.82
C MET A 190 -3.72 -23.34 -10.63
N PRO A 191 -4.64 -24.19 -10.14
CA PRO A 191 -5.03 -25.40 -10.85
C PRO A 191 -5.65 -25.05 -12.20
N ALA A 192 -5.47 -25.95 -13.18
CA ALA A 192 -6.10 -25.82 -14.49
C ALA A 192 -7.63 -25.83 -14.37
N GLY A 193 -8.29 -25.00 -15.17
CA GLY A 193 -9.75 -24.91 -15.22
C GLY A 193 -10.25 -23.61 -15.85
N PRO A 194 -11.58 -23.48 -16.04
CA PRO A 194 -12.16 -22.39 -16.84
C PRO A 194 -11.80 -20.98 -16.36
N LEU A 195 -11.67 -20.80 -15.05
CA LEU A 195 -11.27 -19.51 -14.48
C LEU A 195 -9.81 -19.17 -14.80
N ARG A 196 -8.90 -20.15 -14.69
CA ARG A 196 -7.50 -19.96 -15.05
C ARG A 196 -7.38 -19.63 -16.53
N ASP A 197 -8.09 -20.38 -17.38
CA ASP A 197 -8.06 -20.17 -18.84
C ASP A 197 -8.57 -18.77 -19.21
N ARG A 198 -9.60 -18.27 -18.53
CA ARG A 198 -10.08 -16.90 -18.69
C ARG A 198 -9.02 -15.87 -18.28
N ILE A 199 -8.32 -16.07 -17.16
CA ILE A 199 -7.25 -15.17 -16.72
C ILE A 199 -6.10 -15.15 -17.73
N VAL A 200 -5.69 -16.33 -18.23
CA VAL A 200 -4.66 -16.45 -19.27
C VAL A 200 -5.10 -15.71 -20.54
N ALA A 201 -6.32 -15.92 -21.01
CA ALA A 201 -6.83 -15.24 -22.20
C ALA A 201 -6.85 -13.71 -22.06
N MET A 202 -7.26 -13.18 -20.89
CA MET A 202 -7.19 -11.74 -20.63
C MET A 202 -5.74 -11.23 -20.63
N ALA A 203 -4.81 -11.97 -20.02
CA ALA A 203 -3.40 -11.61 -19.98
C ALA A 203 -2.77 -11.60 -21.38
N GLU A 204 -3.03 -12.63 -22.19
CA GLU A 204 -2.56 -12.75 -23.57
C GLU A 204 -3.08 -11.63 -24.46
N ALA A 205 -4.35 -11.25 -24.33
CA ALA A 205 -4.97 -10.14 -25.06
C ALA A 205 -4.27 -8.78 -24.81
N HIS A 206 -3.54 -8.67 -23.70
CA HIS A 206 -2.80 -7.46 -23.31
C HIS A 206 -1.29 -7.69 -23.19
N HIS A 207 -0.77 -8.77 -23.77
CA HIS A 207 0.67 -9.11 -23.81
C HIS A 207 1.34 -9.18 -22.43
N ILE A 208 0.61 -9.67 -21.43
CA ILE A 208 1.11 -9.91 -20.08
C ILE A 208 1.59 -11.36 -20.00
N PRO A 209 2.86 -11.63 -19.63
CA PRO A 209 3.31 -12.99 -19.37
C PRO A 209 2.47 -13.65 -18.28
N ALA A 210 1.90 -14.82 -18.59
CA ALA A 210 0.95 -15.53 -17.73
C ALA A 210 1.30 -17.02 -17.55
N ASP A 211 2.57 -17.37 -17.76
CA ASP A 211 3.08 -18.75 -17.60
C ASP A 211 2.84 -19.26 -16.17
N HIS A 212 2.94 -18.36 -15.20
CA HIS A 212 2.81 -18.66 -13.78
C HIS A 212 1.73 -17.79 -13.13
N ILE A 213 0.66 -18.46 -12.66
CA ILE A 213 -0.46 -17.83 -11.95
C ILE A 213 -0.52 -18.48 -10.58
N TYR A 214 -0.30 -17.71 -9.53
CA TYR A 214 -0.18 -18.25 -8.18
C TYR A 214 -1.40 -17.93 -7.32
N VAL A 215 -1.70 -18.86 -6.43
CA VAL A 215 -2.63 -18.67 -5.32
C VAL A 215 -1.83 -18.57 -4.03
N ALA A 216 -1.98 -17.44 -3.33
CA ALA A 216 -1.42 -17.20 -2.01
C ALA A 216 -2.44 -17.58 -0.94
N ASP A 217 -1.99 -18.30 0.10
CA ASP A 217 -2.83 -18.69 1.23
C ASP A 217 -3.02 -17.56 2.26
N ALA A 218 -3.49 -16.40 1.82
CA ALA A 218 -3.67 -15.23 2.68
C ALA A 218 -4.80 -15.38 3.71
N SER A 219 -5.72 -16.34 3.52
CA SER A 219 -6.79 -16.67 4.46
C SER A 219 -6.28 -17.04 5.85
N ARG A 220 -5.02 -17.51 5.97
CA ARG A 220 -4.39 -17.73 7.29
C ARG A 220 -4.11 -16.42 8.03
N GLN A 221 -4.04 -15.30 7.31
CA GLN A 221 -3.65 -13.99 7.81
C GLN A 221 -4.84 -13.05 8.00
N THR A 222 -5.65 -12.94 6.96
CA THR A 222 -6.75 -11.99 6.87
C THR A 222 -7.94 -12.57 6.14
N LYS A 223 -9.11 -11.96 6.27
CA LYS A 223 -10.30 -12.29 5.46
C LYS A 223 -10.43 -11.45 4.17
N ARG A 224 -9.51 -10.51 3.94
CA ARG A 224 -9.56 -9.60 2.78
C ARG A 224 -9.28 -10.33 1.47
N ILE A 225 -10.01 -9.95 0.44
CA ILE A 225 -9.76 -10.35 -0.95
C ILE A 225 -8.68 -9.46 -1.54
N SER A 226 -7.78 -10.02 -2.36
CA SER A 226 -6.70 -9.28 -3.02
C SER A 226 -6.15 -10.10 -4.19
N ALA A 227 -5.64 -9.40 -5.18
CA ALA A 227 -4.78 -9.94 -6.22
C ALA A 227 -3.71 -8.89 -6.56
N ASN A 228 -2.72 -9.27 -7.34
CA ASN A 228 -1.72 -8.36 -7.89
C ASN A 228 -1.07 -8.95 -9.15
N VAL A 229 -0.67 -8.05 -10.04
CA VAL A 229 0.24 -8.34 -11.16
C VAL A 229 1.52 -7.55 -10.94
N ALA A 230 2.61 -8.26 -10.63
CA ALA A 230 3.88 -7.63 -10.23
C ALA A 230 5.09 -8.37 -10.81
N GLY A 231 6.21 -7.67 -10.95
CA GLY A 231 7.48 -8.20 -11.45
C GLY A 231 8.02 -7.42 -12.65
N LEU A 232 9.18 -7.83 -13.17
CA LEU A 232 9.82 -7.21 -14.33
C LEU A 232 10.23 -8.24 -15.37
N GLY A 233 9.80 -8.04 -16.61
CA GLY A 233 10.16 -8.90 -17.73
C GLY A 233 9.82 -10.36 -17.43
N PRO A 234 10.81 -11.28 -17.40
CA PRO A 234 10.53 -12.71 -17.18
C PRO A 234 10.09 -13.05 -15.76
N THR A 235 10.17 -12.13 -14.79
CA THR A 235 9.75 -12.37 -13.40
C THR A 235 8.34 -11.89 -13.09
N ILE A 236 7.57 -11.50 -14.13
CA ILE A 236 6.17 -11.10 -13.97
C ILE A 236 5.37 -12.26 -13.41
N ARG A 237 4.55 -11.93 -12.43
CA ARG A 237 3.77 -12.85 -11.65
C ARG A 237 2.35 -12.34 -11.56
N ILE A 238 1.41 -13.20 -11.89
CA ILE A 238 0.01 -13.03 -11.54
C ILE A 238 -0.21 -13.78 -10.23
N ALA A 239 -0.65 -13.08 -9.18
CA ALA A 239 -0.96 -13.71 -7.91
C ALA A 239 -2.34 -13.27 -7.41
N LEU A 240 -3.10 -14.23 -6.90
CA LEU A 240 -4.41 -14.03 -6.28
C LEU A 240 -4.35 -14.63 -4.88
N ASN A 241 -5.08 -14.07 -3.93
CA ASN A 241 -5.25 -14.77 -2.66
C ASN A 241 -6.44 -15.75 -2.68
N ASP A 242 -6.35 -16.77 -1.85
CA ASP A 242 -7.40 -17.78 -1.67
C ASP A 242 -8.74 -17.20 -1.19
N ASN A 243 -8.74 -16.11 -0.42
CA ASN A 243 -9.98 -15.39 -0.07
C ASN A 243 -10.72 -14.89 -1.32
N LEU A 244 -10.02 -14.34 -2.31
CA LEU A 244 -10.64 -13.88 -3.56
C LEU A 244 -11.31 -15.06 -4.28
N LEU A 245 -10.62 -16.19 -4.39
CA LEU A 245 -11.18 -17.38 -5.05
C LEU A 245 -12.36 -18.00 -4.30
N ASN A 246 -12.31 -18.01 -2.96
CA ASN A 246 -13.29 -18.69 -2.13
C ASN A 246 -14.54 -17.83 -1.83
N ARG A 247 -14.42 -16.50 -1.93
CA ARG A 247 -15.50 -15.56 -1.56
C ARG A 247 -16.14 -14.87 -2.76
N THR A 248 -15.68 -15.11 -3.99
CA THR A 248 -16.16 -14.37 -5.16
C THR A 248 -16.46 -15.30 -6.33
N SER A 249 -17.38 -14.86 -7.20
CA SER A 249 -17.72 -15.55 -8.43
C SER A 249 -16.62 -15.41 -9.49
N PRO A 250 -16.59 -16.28 -10.53
CA PRO A 250 -15.64 -16.15 -11.62
C PRO A 250 -15.64 -14.79 -12.33
N ASP A 251 -16.80 -14.11 -12.39
CA ASP A 251 -16.91 -12.76 -12.97
C ASP A 251 -16.28 -11.68 -12.07
N GLU A 252 -16.43 -11.81 -10.76
CA GLU A 252 -15.75 -10.93 -9.79
C GLU A 252 -14.23 -11.14 -9.83
N VAL A 253 -13.76 -12.39 -9.89
CA VAL A 253 -12.31 -12.68 -10.05
C VAL A 253 -11.80 -12.07 -11.35
N ALA A 254 -12.51 -12.26 -12.47
CA ALA A 254 -12.09 -11.69 -13.74
C ALA A 254 -12.04 -10.15 -13.70
N ALA A 255 -13.03 -9.50 -13.06
CA ALA A 255 -13.07 -8.06 -12.88
C ALA A 255 -11.88 -7.54 -12.05
N VAL A 256 -11.59 -8.18 -10.92
CA VAL A 256 -10.43 -7.83 -10.08
C VAL A 256 -9.14 -8.05 -10.87
N MET A 257 -9.00 -9.17 -11.58
CA MET A 257 -7.81 -9.44 -12.38
C MET A 257 -7.63 -8.45 -13.53
N GLY A 258 -8.70 -8.06 -14.23
CA GLY A 258 -8.64 -7.03 -15.25
C GLY A 258 -8.12 -5.70 -14.69
N HIS A 259 -8.59 -5.31 -13.49
CA HIS A 259 -8.09 -4.12 -12.80
C HIS A 259 -6.58 -4.24 -12.46
N GLU A 260 -6.14 -5.35 -11.88
CA GLU A 260 -4.71 -5.57 -11.57
C GLU A 260 -3.82 -5.58 -12.83
N MET A 261 -4.31 -6.16 -13.93
CA MET A 261 -3.64 -6.10 -15.23
C MET A 261 -3.54 -4.67 -15.75
N GLY A 262 -4.53 -3.81 -15.47
CA GLY A 262 -4.50 -2.40 -15.80
C GLY A 262 -3.33 -1.66 -15.15
N HIS A 263 -3.04 -1.95 -13.87
CA HIS A 263 -1.87 -1.37 -13.20
C HIS A 263 -0.56 -1.71 -13.90
N TYR A 264 -0.44 -2.96 -14.37
CA TYR A 264 0.73 -3.42 -15.09
C TYR A 264 0.84 -2.76 -16.48
N VAL A 265 -0.22 -2.84 -17.29
CA VAL A 265 -0.23 -2.35 -18.69
C VAL A 265 -0.04 -0.84 -18.77
N LEU A 266 -0.65 -0.09 -17.85
CA LEU A 266 -0.56 1.37 -17.81
C LEU A 266 0.72 1.87 -17.11
N GLY A 267 1.59 0.96 -16.63
CA GLY A 267 2.86 1.32 -16.01
C GLY A 267 2.70 2.10 -14.70
N HIS A 268 1.61 1.86 -13.96
CA HIS A 268 1.29 2.60 -12.74
C HIS A 268 2.39 2.51 -11.69
N ILE A 269 3.09 1.39 -11.62
CA ILE A 269 4.20 1.17 -10.68
C ILE A 269 5.37 2.15 -10.90
N TRP A 270 5.69 2.46 -12.16
CA TRP A 270 6.74 3.41 -12.53
C TRP A 270 6.32 4.84 -12.26
N ARG A 271 5.05 5.15 -12.56
CA ARG A 271 4.46 6.46 -12.24
C ARG A 271 4.44 6.69 -10.73
N LEU A 272 4.09 5.67 -9.95
CA LEU A 272 4.10 5.73 -8.49
C LEU A 272 5.53 5.94 -7.95
N LEU A 273 6.53 5.23 -8.49
CA LEU A 273 7.94 5.45 -8.14
C LEU A 273 8.40 6.88 -8.44
N LEU A 274 7.99 7.46 -9.57
CA LEU A 274 8.28 8.86 -9.91
C LEU A 274 7.65 9.83 -8.90
N TRP A 275 6.36 9.65 -8.56
CA TRP A 275 5.68 10.51 -7.60
C TRP A 275 6.25 10.38 -6.19
N PHE A 276 6.66 9.17 -5.79
CA PHE A 276 7.40 8.97 -4.55
C PHE A 276 8.79 9.60 -4.58
N ALA A 277 9.50 9.56 -5.71
CA ALA A 277 10.77 10.28 -5.88
C ALA A 277 10.59 11.78 -5.64
N LEU A 278 9.54 12.39 -6.20
CA LEU A 278 9.24 13.80 -5.96
C LEU A 278 8.88 14.08 -4.49
N ALA A 279 8.05 13.24 -3.87
CA ALA A 279 7.69 13.40 -2.46
C ALA A 279 8.93 13.28 -1.53
N VAL A 280 9.76 12.26 -1.73
CA VAL A 280 11.01 12.07 -0.98
C VAL A 280 11.96 13.23 -1.21
N LEU A 281 12.07 13.76 -2.43
CA LEU A 281 12.88 14.94 -2.74
C LEU A 281 12.43 16.15 -1.91
N VAL A 282 11.14 16.42 -1.87
CA VAL A 282 10.56 17.53 -1.10
C VAL A 282 10.78 17.33 0.40
N ILE A 283 10.57 16.10 0.91
CA ILE A 283 10.81 15.77 2.33
C ILE A 283 12.29 15.93 2.68
N PHE A 284 13.21 15.36 1.90
CA PHE A 284 14.65 15.46 2.16
C PHE A 284 15.13 16.90 2.05
N PHE A 285 14.59 17.67 1.11
CA PHE A 285 14.84 19.10 1.03
C PHE A 285 14.38 19.81 2.31
N ALA A 286 13.17 19.56 2.80
CA ALA A 286 12.68 20.13 4.06
C ALA A 286 13.57 19.72 5.25
N LEU A 287 13.96 18.44 5.35
CA LEU A 287 14.89 17.95 6.37
C LEU A 287 16.24 18.68 6.33
N SER A 288 16.77 18.94 5.12
CA SER A 288 18.04 19.68 4.95
C SER A 288 17.98 21.10 5.52
N ARG A 289 16.78 21.69 5.64
CA ARG A 289 16.56 23.05 6.17
C ARG A 289 16.16 23.04 7.63
N LEU A 290 15.32 22.10 8.05
CA LEU A 290 14.74 22.08 9.39
C LEU A 290 15.65 21.41 10.41
N ALA A 291 16.24 20.26 10.08
CA ALA A 291 17.01 19.47 11.03
C ALA A 291 18.22 20.21 11.63
N PRO A 292 19.07 20.92 10.85
CA PRO A 292 20.20 21.65 11.44
C PRO A 292 19.77 22.68 12.49
N ARG A 293 18.66 23.38 12.25
CA ARG A 293 18.14 24.42 13.15
C ARG A 293 17.62 23.82 14.46
N LEU A 294 16.92 22.70 14.37
CA LEU A 294 16.41 22.00 15.55
C LEU A 294 17.54 21.37 16.37
N ILE A 295 18.53 20.74 15.71
CA ILE A 295 19.71 20.20 16.39
C ILE A 295 20.44 21.31 17.16
N ALA A 296 20.67 22.47 16.54
CA ALA A 296 21.34 23.61 17.19
C ALA A 296 20.57 24.16 18.41
N ARG A 297 19.24 24.12 18.39
CA ARG A 297 18.39 24.60 19.50
C ARG A 297 18.32 23.63 20.68
N HIS A 298 18.66 22.36 20.47
CA HIS A 298 18.50 21.30 21.46
C HIS A 298 19.81 20.54 21.72
N PRO A 299 20.85 21.20 22.29
CA PRO A 299 22.15 20.56 22.53
C PRO A 299 22.06 19.35 23.48
N ARG A 300 21.03 19.31 24.34
CA ARG A 300 20.76 18.19 25.26
C ARG A 300 20.49 16.85 24.55
N TRP A 301 20.13 16.86 23.26
CA TRP A 301 19.95 15.63 22.50
C TRP A 301 21.25 14.87 22.22
N GLY A 302 22.41 15.52 22.37
CA GLY A 302 23.71 14.91 22.12
C GLY A 302 23.95 14.56 20.63
N VAL A 303 23.16 15.14 19.73
CA VAL A 303 23.29 15.02 18.26
C VAL A 303 24.28 16.08 17.78
N ARG A 304 25.32 15.65 17.06
CA ARG A 304 26.43 16.54 16.64
C ARG A 304 26.04 17.42 15.44
N ASP A 305 25.53 16.81 14.38
CA ASP A 305 25.02 17.47 13.18
C ASP A 305 24.08 16.53 12.40
N VAL A 306 23.64 16.93 11.20
CA VAL A 306 22.76 16.09 10.35
C VAL A 306 23.45 14.81 9.85
N ALA A 307 24.79 14.77 9.80
CA ALA A 307 25.55 13.60 9.40
C ALA A 307 25.79 12.60 10.56
N ASP A 308 25.30 12.94 11.75
CA ASP A 308 25.31 12.10 12.93
C ASP A 308 24.11 11.12 12.90
N PRO A 309 24.34 9.80 12.91
CA PRO A 309 23.25 8.82 12.98
C PRO A 309 22.37 8.99 14.22
N ALA A 310 22.87 9.55 15.32
CA ALA A 310 22.03 9.87 16.49
C ALA A 310 20.89 10.86 16.18
N GLY A 311 20.97 11.60 15.07
CA GLY A 311 19.90 12.48 14.58
C GLY A 311 18.76 11.77 13.86
N ALA A 312 18.84 10.47 13.58
CA ALA A 312 17.80 9.72 12.86
C ALA A 312 16.38 9.85 13.45
N PRO A 313 16.17 9.79 14.78
CA PRO A 313 14.83 9.97 15.34
C PRO A 313 14.24 11.34 14.99
N LEU A 314 15.05 12.41 14.95
CA LEU A 314 14.59 13.74 14.57
C LEU A 314 14.15 13.76 13.10
N LEU A 315 14.96 13.17 12.22
CA LEU A 315 14.65 13.11 10.79
C LEU A 315 13.35 12.33 10.55
N LEU A 316 13.16 11.21 11.24
CA LEU A 316 11.96 10.38 11.12
C LEU A 316 10.72 11.02 11.75
N ALA A 317 10.87 11.76 12.87
CA ALA A 317 9.77 12.51 13.47
C ALA A 317 9.28 13.66 12.58
N ILE A 318 10.20 14.40 11.94
CA ILE A 318 9.82 15.42 10.97
C ILE A 318 9.17 14.75 9.75
N THR A 319 9.74 13.64 9.27
CA THR A 319 9.20 12.88 8.13
C THR A 319 7.78 12.40 8.40
N SER A 320 7.48 11.85 9.59
CA SER A 320 6.14 11.37 9.92
C SER A 320 5.09 12.48 9.88
N VAL A 321 5.43 13.68 10.35
CA VAL A 321 4.55 14.86 10.26
C VAL A 321 4.37 15.28 8.79
N LEU A 322 5.45 15.37 8.01
CA LEU A 322 5.37 15.76 6.61
C LEU A 322 4.58 14.75 5.76
N VAL A 323 4.71 13.45 6.03
CA VAL A 323 3.92 12.41 5.36
C VAL A 323 2.44 12.53 5.71
N ALA A 324 2.10 12.74 7.00
CA ALA A 324 0.71 12.95 7.40
C ALA A 324 0.08 14.17 6.70
N LEU A 325 0.84 15.27 6.55
CA LEU A 325 0.40 16.45 5.80
C LEU A 325 0.30 16.20 4.29
N ALA A 326 1.14 15.31 3.74
CA ALA A 326 1.13 14.94 2.34
C ALA A 326 0.04 13.92 1.96
N THR A 327 -0.74 13.43 2.94
CA THR A 327 -1.79 12.41 2.72
C THR A 327 -2.71 12.74 1.53
N PRO A 328 -3.30 13.94 1.40
CA PRO A 328 -4.23 14.23 0.30
C PRO A 328 -3.58 14.13 -1.08
N TYR A 329 -2.29 14.48 -1.17
CA TYR A 329 -1.50 14.33 -2.39
C TYR A 329 -1.26 12.85 -2.71
N ILE A 330 -0.83 12.05 -1.72
CA ILE A 330 -0.60 10.61 -1.89
C ILE A 330 -1.90 9.92 -2.31
N SER A 331 -2.99 10.16 -1.57
CA SER A 331 -4.32 9.61 -1.87
C SER A 331 -4.79 9.98 -3.27
N THR A 332 -4.58 11.22 -3.71
CA THR A 332 -4.99 11.65 -5.06
C THR A 332 -4.18 10.97 -6.17
N VAL A 333 -2.85 10.87 -6.02
CA VAL A 333 -1.99 10.20 -7.02
C VAL A 333 -2.36 8.72 -7.16
N THR A 334 -2.62 8.04 -6.04
CA THR A 334 -3.09 6.65 -6.05
C THR A 334 -4.46 6.56 -6.71
N ARG A 335 -5.43 7.37 -6.27
CA ARG A 335 -6.83 7.33 -6.75
C ARG A 335 -6.98 7.56 -8.25
N LEU A 336 -6.10 8.39 -8.84
CA LEU A 336 -6.03 8.57 -10.29
C LEU A 336 -5.61 7.28 -11.00
N SER A 337 -4.61 6.58 -10.48
CA SER A 337 -4.15 5.28 -11.01
C SER A 337 -5.22 4.20 -10.86
N GLU A 338 -5.90 4.17 -9.71
CA GLU A 338 -7.03 3.27 -9.46
C GLU A 338 -8.18 3.51 -10.46
N SER A 339 -8.52 4.78 -10.72
CA SER A 339 -9.58 5.13 -11.68
C SER A 339 -9.25 4.72 -13.11
N GLU A 340 -7.96 4.77 -13.49
CA GLU A 340 -7.50 4.32 -14.80
C GLU A 340 -7.51 2.78 -14.90
N ALA A 341 -7.05 2.10 -13.85
CA ALA A 341 -7.06 0.63 -13.76
C ALA A 341 -8.49 0.07 -13.76
N ASP A 342 -9.42 0.75 -13.11
CA ASP A 342 -10.84 0.43 -13.11
C ASP A 342 -11.45 0.44 -14.51
N ARG A 343 -11.19 1.50 -15.30
CA ARG A 343 -11.67 1.59 -16.70
C ARG A 343 -11.06 0.49 -17.56
N PHE A 344 -9.75 0.30 -17.45
CA PHE A 344 -9.06 -0.79 -18.15
C PHE A 344 -9.64 -2.15 -17.78
N GLY A 345 -9.89 -2.41 -16.50
CA GLY A 345 -10.40 -3.68 -16.01
C GLY A 345 -11.81 -3.99 -16.50
N LEU A 346 -12.68 -2.98 -16.60
CA LEU A 346 -14.01 -3.14 -17.20
C LEU A 346 -13.93 -3.53 -18.68
N ASP A 347 -13.05 -2.88 -19.45
CA ASP A 347 -12.83 -3.20 -20.86
C ASP A 347 -12.24 -4.60 -21.07
N ALA A 348 -11.24 -4.96 -20.26
CA ALA A 348 -10.54 -6.24 -20.35
C ALA A 348 -11.41 -7.42 -19.88
N ALA A 349 -12.09 -7.29 -18.74
CA ALA A 349 -12.85 -8.37 -18.14
C ALA A 349 -14.27 -8.53 -18.71
N ARG A 350 -14.82 -7.46 -19.29
CA ARG A 350 -16.21 -7.37 -19.80
C ARG A 350 -17.26 -7.81 -18.77
N ALA A 351 -16.97 -7.66 -17.48
CA ALA A 351 -17.78 -8.18 -16.37
C ALA A 351 -18.25 -7.07 -15.40
N PRO A 352 -19.08 -6.11 -15.85
CA PRO A 352 -19.46 -4.95 -15.05
C PRO A 352 -20.25 -5.30 -13.77
N ASP A 353 -21.10 -6.33 -13.83
CA ASP A 353 -21.84 -6.81 -12.66
C ASP A 353 -20.92 -7.50 -11.63
N GLY A 354 -19.88 -8.20 -12.10
CA GLY A 354 -18.81 -8.75 -11.26
C GLY A 354 -17.97 -7.64 -10.63
N PHE A 355 -17.64 -6.60 -11.39
CA PHE A 355 -16.91 -5.44 -10.88
C PHE A 355 -17.68 -4.71 -9.77
N ALA A 356 -18.98 -4.47 -9.99
CA ALA A 356 -19.85 -3.86 -8.99
C ALA A 356 -19.97 -4.72 -7.73
N THR A 357 -20.17 -6.04 -7.87
CA THR A 357 -20.22 -6.97 -6.73
C THR A 357 -18.90 -6.98 -5.94
N ALA A 358 -17.76 -7.02 -6.64
CA ALA A 358 -16.45 -6.96 -6.00
C ALA A 358 -16.24 -5.64 -5.24
N ALA A 359 -16.68 -4.51 -5.79
CA ALA A 359 -16.65 -3.22 -5.10
C ALA A 359 -17.48 -3.24 -3.80
N ILE A 360 -18.66 -3.88 -3.80
CA ILE A 360 -19.47 -4.05 -2.58
C ILE A 360 -18.73 -4.93 -1.55
N ARG A 361 -18.05 -6.00 -1.96
CA ARG A 361 -17.26 -6.85 -1.04
C ARG A 361 -16.08 -6.11 -0.43
N LEU A 362 -15.37 -5.32 -1.22
CA LEU A 362 -14.30 -4.44 -0.73
C LEU A 362 -14.86 -3.40 0.25
N SER A 363 -16.13 -3.01 0.07
CA SER A 363 -16.81 -2.10 0.97
C SER A 363 -17.22 -2.69 2.32
N GLU A 364 -16.92 -3.95 2.63
CA GLU A 364 -16.97 -4.48 4.01
C GLU A 364 -15.96 -3.78 4.94
N TYR A 365 -14.90 -3.21 4.38
CA TYR A 365 -13.82 -2.53 5.11
C TYR A 365 -13.35 -1.25 4.40
N ARG A 366 -14.14 -0.75 3.44
CA ARG A 366 -13.94 0.52 2.74
C ARG A 366 -15.27 1.24 2.67
N LYS A 367 -15.35 2.43 3.29
CA LYS A 367 -16.59 3.20 3.35
C LYS A 367 -17.18 3.39 1.94
N LEU A 368 -18.47 3.10 1.82
CA LEU A 368 -19.14 2.95 0.51
C LEU A 368 -19.46 4.30 -0.14
N GLU A 369 -20.01 5.24 0.64
CA GLU A 369 -20.45 6.57 0.18
C GLU A 369 -19.84 7.66 1.08
N PRO A 370 -18.64 8.16 0.76
CA PRO A 370 -18.06 9.32 1.43
C PRO A 370 -18.61 10.65 0.91
N GLY A 371 -18.41 11.71 1.69
CA GLY A 371 -18.57 13.08 1.19
C GLY A 371 -17.41 13.48 0.24
N PRO A 372 -17.57 14.51 -0.60
CA PRO A 372 -16.54 14.90 -1.57
C PRO A 372 -15.21 15.36 -0.92
N ILE A 373 -15.29 16.05 0.22
CA ILE A 373 -14.09 16.47 0.97
C ILE A 373 -13.40 15.26 1.60
N GLU A 374 -14.19 14.32 2.12
CA GLU A 374 -13.68 13.09 2.72
C GLU A 374 -12.95 12.23 1.68
N GLU A 375 -13.54 12.05 0.50
CA GLU A 375 -12.92 11.32 -0.62
C GLU A 375 -11.65 12.02 -1.11
N PHE A 376 -11.66 13.34 -1.24
CA PHE A 376 -10.47 14.10 -1.62
C PHE A 376 -9.31 13.92 -0.64
N LEU A 377 -9.58 14.00 0.67
CA LEU A 377 -8.55 14.00 1.71
C LEU A 377 -7.98 12.61 2.02
N PHE A 378 -8.83 11.58 2.07
CA PHE A 378 -8.48 10.31 2.71
C PHE A 378 -8.54 9.09 1.80
N PHE A 379 -9.30 9.13 0.70
CA PHE A 379 -9.50 7.96 -0.14
C PHE A 379 -8.38 7.81 -1.17
N ASP A 380 -7.58 6.76 -1.03
CA ASP A 380 -6.58 6.37 -2.03
C ASP A 380 -7.17 5.59 -3.22
N HIS A 381 -8.42 5.13 -3.11
CA HIS A 381 -9.19 4.51 -4.19
C HIS A 381 -10.52 5.26 -4.38
N PRO A 382 -11.13 5.24 -5.58
CA PRO A 382 -12.49 5.73 -5.74
C PRO A 382 -13.43 4.99 -4.77
N SER A 383 -14.42 5.70 -4.24
CA SER A 383 -15.41 5.08 -3.34
C SER A 383 -16.12 3.90 -4.00
N GLY A 384 -16.60 2.95 -3.19
CA GLY A 384 -17.35 1.81 -3.73
C GLY A 384 -18.56 2.25 -4.54
N ALA A 385 -19.24 3.32 -4.12
CA ALA A 385 -20.32 3.93 -4.90
C ALA A 385 -19.87 4.47 -6.26
N THR A 386 -18.72 5.16 -6.32
CA THR A 386 -18.15 5.62 -7.59
C THR A 386 -17.82 4.44 -8.51
N ARG A 387 -17.22 3.37 -7.99
CA ARG A 387 -16.84 2.18 -8.78
C ARG A 387 -18.05 1.41 -9.29
N VAL A 388 -19.07 1.21 -8.46
CA VAL A 388 -20.35 0.59 -8.86
C VAL A 388 -21.02 1.41 -9.96
N ARG A 389 -21.14 2.74 -9.77
CA ARG A 389 -21.77 3.62 -10.75
C ARG A 389 -21.04 3.59 -12.09
N MET A 390 -19.70 3.65 -12.06
CA MET A 390 -18.88 3.55 -13.25
C MET A 390 -19.07 2.20 -13.97
N SER A 391 -19.20 1.09 -13.23
CA SER A 391 -19.47 -0.23 -13.80
C SER A 391 -20.84 -0.28 -14.49
N MET A 392 -21.87 0.28 -13.87
CA MET A 392 -23.22 0.33 -14.44
C MET A 392 -23.30 1.27 -15.65
N GLN A 393 -22.58 2.39 -15.62
CA GLN A 393 -22.44 3.28 -16.77
C GLN A 393 -21.75 2.56 -17.93
N TRP A 394 -20.63 1.89 -17.66
CA TRP A 394 -19.92 1.12 -18.67
C TRP A 394 -20.81 0.03 -19.29
N LYS A 395 -21.61 -0.66 -18.47
CA LYS A 395 -22.56 -1.69 -18.92
C LYS A 395 -23.56 -1.11 -19.93
N LYS A 396 -24.15 0.05 -19.62
CA LYS A 396 -25.09 0.75 -20.50
C LYS A 396 -24.48 1.12 -21.85
N ASP A 397 -23.23 1.55 -21.83
CA ASP A 397 -22.56 2.11 -23.00
C ASP A 397 -21.93 1.05 -23.91
N ASN A 398 -21.60 -0.14 -23.37
CA ASN A 398 -20.77 -1.13 -24.06
C ASN A 398 -21.41 -2.51 -24.26
N LEU A 399 -22.49 -2.86 -23.54
CA LEU A 399 -23.17 -4.14 -23.71
C LEU A 399 -24.50 -3.98 -24.44
N PRO A 400 -24.62 -4.49 -25.69
CA PRO A 400 -25.90 -4.53 -26.39
C PRO A 400 -26.95 -5.28 -25.58
N GLY A 401 -28.12 -4.68 -25.39
CA GLY A 401 -29.19 -5.29 -24.62
C GLY A 401 -28.95 -5.33 -23.11
N ALA A 402 -28.13 -4.42 -22.55
CA ALA A 402 -27.91 -4.30 -21.12
C ALA A 402 -29.22 -4.36 -20.32
N THR A 403 -29.33 -5.32 -19.41
CA THR A 403 -30.49 -5.53 -18.54
C THR A 403 -30.16 -5.20 -17.10
N MET A 404 -31.17 -4.72 -16.37
CA MET A 404 -31.14 -4.62 -14.93
C MET A 404 -31.02 -6.02 -14.32
N VAL A 405 -30.09 -6.18 -13.39
CA VAL A 405 -29.91 -7.41 -12.62
C VAL A 405 -30.29 -7.09 -11.18
N THR A 406 -30.99 -8.01 -10.51
CA THR A 406 -31.17 -7.96 -9.06
C THR A 406 -29.91 -8.55 -8.43
N PRO A 407 -29.01 -7.73 -7.87
CA PRO A 407 -27.73 -8.24 -7.41
C PRO A 407 -27.90 -9.04 -6.12
N THR A 408 -27.01 -10.00 -5.89
CA THR A 408 -26.97 -10.78 -4.65
C THR A 408 -25.51 -10.96 -4.22
N LEU A 409 -25.27 -10.94 -2.91
CA LEU A 409 -23.98 -11.38 -2.35
C LEU A 409 -24.11 -12.87 -2.02
N ALA A 410 -23.65 -13.72 -2.93
CA ALA A 410 -23.43 -15.12 -2.59
C ALA A 410 -22.42 -15.17 -1.42
N ARG A 411 -22.77 -15.95 -0.38
CA ARG A 411 -21.94 -16.08 0.83
C ARG A 411 -20.67 -16.87 0.57
#